data_AF-A0A367LXX2-F1
#
_entry.id   AF-A0A367LXX2-F1
#
_cell.length_a   1.000
_cell.length_b   1.000
_cell.length_c   1.000
_cell.angle_alpha   90.00
_cell.angle_beta   90.00
_cell.angle_gamma   90.00
#
_symmetry.space_group_name_H-M   'P 1'
#
loop_
_entity.id
_entity.type
_entity.pdbx_description
1 polymer ?
#
loop_
_entity_poly.entity_id
_entity_poly.type
_entity_poly.pdbx_seq_one_letter_code
_entity_poly.pdbx_strand_id
1 'polypeptide(L)'
;AVFGALRAGLVVVNTNPLYTAREMRHQFKDAGVRALVYLNVFGKLVEEVLPDTRIEYLIEARMGDLLPALKGWLVNSVVKSVKKMVPDYRLPQALPFRQALKQGQGHALQPVRVGLEDVAVLQYTGGTTGVSKGAMLTHGNLV
;
A
#
# COMPACT_ATOMS: atom_id res chain seq x y z
N ALA A 1 -2.73 8.21 0.61
CA ALA A 1 -2.08 7.21 1.48
C ALA A 1 -0.69 7.67 1.90
N VAL A 2 0.27 7.81 0.97
CA VAL A 2 1.66 8.23 1.24
C VAL A 2 1.77 9.45 2.17
N PHE A 3 1.16 10.60 1.81
CA PHE A 3 1.20 11.79 2.67
C PHE A 3 0.61 11.59 4.06
N GLY A 4 -0.43 10.76 4.18
CA GLY A 4 -1.01 10.42 5.48
C GLY A 4 -0.05 9.60 6.34
N ALA A 5 0.65 8.64 5.72
CA ALA A 5 1.68 7.84 6.38
C ALA A 5 2.86 8.70 6.85
N LEU A 6 3.38 9.57 5.98
CA LEU A 6 4.47 10.49 6.33
C LEU A 6 4.08 11.45 7.46
N ARG A 7 2.86 12.01 7.42
CA ARG A 7 2.35 12.86 8.53
C ARG A 7 2.18 12.09 9.84
N ALA A 8 1.94 10.79 9.78
CA ALA A 8 1.86 9.92 10.96
C ALA A 8 3.23 9.39 11.42
N GLY A 9 4.34 9.85 10.83
CA GLY A 9 5.69 9.40 11.15
C GLY A 9 5.98 7.95 10.76
N LEU A 10 5.25 7.43 9.76
CA LEU A 10 5.48 6.08 9.23
C LEU A 10 6.49 6.12 8.08
N VAL A 11 7.29 5.07 7.99
CA VAL A 11 8.18 4.82 6.85
C VAL A 11 7.36 4.23 5.69
N VAL A 12 7.46 4.84 4.51
CA VAL A 12 6.75 4.39 3.31
C VAL A 12 7.62 3.41 2.53
N VAL A 13 7.03 2.27 2.15
CA VAL A 13 7.70 1.28 1.29
C VAL A 13 6.93 1.23 -0.02
N ASN A 14 7.56 1.67 -1.11
CA ASN A 14 6.97 1.56 -2.43
C ASN A 14 7.25 0.17 -3.00
N THR A 15 6.17 -0.54 -3.36
CA THR A 15 6.23 -1.85 -3.98
C THR A 15 5.85 -1.74 -5.45
N ASN A 16 6.70 -2.27 -6.32
CA ASN A 16 6.39 -2.32 -7.73
C ASN A 16 5.25 -3.34 -7.94
N PRO A 17 4.14 -2.95 -8.58
CA PRO A 17 3.01 -3.85 -8.82
C PRO A 17 3.32 -5.05 -9.73
N LEU A 18 4.46 -5.03 -10.42
CA LEU A 18 4.92 -6.11 -11.30
C LEU A 18 5.81 -7.14 -10.58
N TYR A 19 6.08 -6.96 -9.29
CA TYR A 19 6.81 -7.95 -8.51
C TYR A 19 6.05 -9.27 -8.43
N THR A 20 6.79 -10.36 -8.49
CA THR A 20 6.28 -11.70 -8.19
C THR A 20 5.96 -11.81 -6.70
N ALA A 21 5.12 -12.79 -6.34
CA ALA A 21 4.79 -13.06 -4.95
C ALA A 21 6.03 -13.31 -4.08
N ARG A 22 7.05 -13.98 -4.64
CA ARG A 22 8.33 -14.23 -3.96
C ARG A 22 9.07 -12.92 -3.66
N GLU A 23 9.16 -12.01 -4.63
CA GLU A 23 9.82 -10.72 -4.46
C GLU A 23 9.08 -9.84 -3.46
N MET A 24 7.75 -9.81 -3.51
CA MET A 24 6.92 -9.10 -2.53
C MET A 24 7.10 -9.66 -1.12
N ARG A 25 7.10 -11.00 -0.94
CA ARG A 25 7.36 -11.63 0.37
C ARG A 25 8.71 -11.21 0.92
N HIS A 26 9.75 -11.21 0.09
CA HIS A 26 11.09 -10.76 0.49
C HIS A 26 11.05 -9.30 0.94
N GLN A 27 10.55 -8.40 0.08
CA GLN A 27 10.48 -6.97 0.37
C GLN A 27 9.70 -6.69 1.65
N PHE A 28 8.51 -7.30 1.83
CA PHE A 28 7.66 -7.05 2.98
C PHE A 28 8.28 -7.55 4.29
N LYS A 29 8.98 -8.68 4.26
CA LYS A 29 9.71 -9.20 5.42
C LYS A 29 10.90 -8.34 5.77
N ASP A 30 11.72 -8.01 4.77
CA ASP A 30 12.94 -7.23 4.91
C ASP A 30 12.65 -5.81 5.43
N ALA A 31 11.61 -5.16 4.91
CA ALA A 31 11.19 -3.83 5.33
C ALA A 31 10.35 -3.82 6.63
N GLY A 32 9.97 -4.99 7.18
CA GLY A 32 9.13 -5.07 8.37
C GLY A 32 7.73 -4.46 8.20
N VAL A 33 7.11 -4.60 7.03
CA VAL A 33 5.82 -3.98 6.71
C VAL A 33 4.71 -4.53 7.63
N ARG A 34 4.01 -3.61 8.33
CA ARG A 34 2.83 -3.95 9.15
C ARG A 34 1.50 -3.50 8.55
N ALA A 35 1.52 -2.54 7.62
CA ALA A 35 0.33 -2.01 6.98
C ALA A 35 0.51 -1.99 5.46
N LEU A 36 -0.49 -2.48 4.72
CA LEU A 36 -0.49 -2.52 3.26
C LEU A 36 -1.73 -1.82 2.71
N VAL A 37 -1.49 -0.80 1.89
CA VAL A 37 -2.52 -0.20 1.03
C VAL A 37 -2.30 -0.73 -0.39
N TYR A 38 -3.28 -1.41 -0.97
CA TYR A 38 -3.16 -2.02 -2.30
C TYR A 38 -4.37 -1.70 -3.17
N LEU A 39 -4.19 -1.73 -4.49
CA LEU A 39 -5.31 -1.69 -5.42
C LEU A 39 -5.93 -3.08 -5.57
N ASN A 40 -7.25 -3.15 -5.60
CA ASN A 40 -8.03 -4.39 -5.72
C ASN A 40 -7.65 -5.27 -6.94
N VAL A 41 -7.07 -4.69 -8.00
CA VAL A 41 -6.51 -5.43 -9.15
C VAL A 41 -5.35 -6.36 -8.76
N PHE A 42 -4.65 -6.09 -7.67
CA PHE A 42 -3.56 -6.91 -7.13
C PHE A 42 -4.02 -7.84 -6.00
N GLY A 43 -5.33 -7.91 -5.71
CA GLY A 43 -5.84 -8.64 -4.55
C GLY A 43 -5.48 -10.11 -4.52
N LYS A 44 -5.37 -10.78 -5.68
CA LYS A 44 -4.92 -12.18 -5.76
C LYS A 44 -3.46 -12.35 -5.32
N LEU A 45 -2.60 -11.42 -5.75
CA LEU A 45 -1.20 -11.42 -5.38
C LEU A 45 -1.03 -11.13 -3.88
N VAL A 46 -1.83 -10.21 -3.35
CA VAL A 46 -1.89 -9.90 -1.91
C VAL A 46 -2.35 -11.11 -1.11
N GLU A 47 -3.41 -11.81 -1.53
CA GLU A 47 -3.88 -13.06 -0.92
C GLU A 47 -2.78 -14.12 -0.84
N GLU A 48 -1.96 -14.24 -1.88
CA GLU A 48 -0.88 -15.23 -1.94
C GLU A 48 0.30 -14.92 -1.00
N VAL A 49 0.61 -13.63 -0.78
CA VAL A 49 1.77 -13.23 0.04
C VAL A 49 1.43 -13.05 1.51
N LEU A 50 0.18 -12.70 1.82
CA LEU A 50 -0.24 -12.31 3.16
C LEU A 50 0.08 -13.35 4.26
N PRO A 51 -0.14 -14.67 4.07
CA PRO A 51 0.12 -15.68 5.11
C PRO A 51 1.57 -15.73 5.59
N ASP A 52 2.51 -15.30 4.75
CA ASP A 52 3.94 -15.33 5.04
C ASP A 52 4.47 -14.01 5.61
N THR A 53 3.61 -13.04 5.91
CA THR A 53 4.03 -11.67 6.30
C THR A 53 3.55 -11.30 7.71
N ARG A 54 4.06 -10.18 8.23
CA ARG A 54 3.59 -9.58 9.50
C ARG A 54 2.60 -8.43 9.27
N ILE A 55 1.92 -8.43 8.13
CA ILE A 55 0.96 -7.38 7.79
C ILE A 55 -0.29 -7.57 8.65
N GLU A 56 -0.58 -6.57 9.47
CA GLU A 56 -1.73 -6.52 10.39
C GLU A 56 -2.86 -5.68 9.81
N TYR A 57 -2.51 -4.57 9.13
CA TYR A 57 -3.49 -3.63 8.57
C TYR A 57 -3.53 -3.76 7.06
N LEU A 58 -4.65 -4.22 6.55
CA LEU A 58 -4.86 -4.40 5.13
C LEU A 58 -5.92 -3.42 4.64
N ILE A 59 -5.57 -2.55 3.69
CA ILE A 59 -6.45 -1.50 3.19
C ILE A 59 -6.60 -1.65 1.68
N GLU A 60 -7.81 -1.98 1.23
CA GLU A 60 -8.13 -2.16 -0.18
C GLU A 60 -8.59 -0.84 -0.79
N ALA A 61 -7.86 -0.33 -1.76
CA ALA A 61 -8.28 0.80 -2.60
C ALA A 61 -8.81 0.30 -3.96
N ARG A 62 -9.75 1.06 -4.53
CA ARG A 62 -10.28 0.85 -5.88
C ARG A 62 -10.09 2.11 -6.69
N MET A 63 -9.92 1.96 -8.01
CA MET A 63 -9.67 3.08 -8.92
C MET A 63 -10.74 4.18 -8.82
N GLY A 64 -12.00 3.82 -8.54
CA GLY A 64 -13.11 4.76 -8.40
C GLY A 64 -13.30 5.39 -7.02
N ASP A 65 -12.50 5.05 -6.00
CA ASP A 65 -12.81 5.41 -4.60
C ASP A 65 -12.74 6.92 -4.31
N LEU A 66 -11.89 7.66 -5.03
CA LEU A 66 -11.74 9.11 -4.87
C LEU A 66 -12.54 9.91 -5.91
N LEU A 67 -13.33 9.24 -6.74
CA LEU A 67 -14.22 9.89 -7.70
C LEU A 67 -15.59 10.19 -7.05
N PRO A 68 -16.36 11.15 -7.61
CA PRO A 68 -17.76 11.35 -7.23
C PRO A 68 -18.55 10.04 -7.33
N ALA A 69 -19.49 9.80 -6.40
CA ALA A 69 -20.08 8.49 -6.17
C ALA A 69 -20.55 7.74 -7.44
N LEU A 70 -21.28 8.42 -8.33
CA LEU A 70 -21.77 7.84 -9.59
C LEU A 70 -20.63 7.50 -10.56
N LYS A 71 -19.66 8.41 -10.72
CA LYS A 71 -18.48 8.19 -11.57
C LYS A 71 -17.61 7.07 -11.02
N GLY A 72 -17.40 7.04 -9.71
CA GLY A 72 -16.62 6.00 -9.02
C GLY A 72 -17.24 4.61 -9.16
N TRP A 73 -18.57 4.51 -9.02
CA TRP A 73 -19.29 3.26 -9.25
C TRP A 73 -19.15 2.77 -10.70
N LEU A 74 -19.28 3.66 -11.68
CA LEU A 74 -19.11 3.33 -13.09
C LEU A 74 -17.69 2.82 -13.37
N VAL A 75 -16.66 3.55 -12.91
CA VAL A 75 -15.26 3.17 -13.09
C VAL A 75 -14.98 1.80 -12.46
N ASN A 76 -15.41 1.57 -11.22
CA ASN A 76 -15.22 0.28 -10.55
C ASN A 76 -15.92 -0.86 -11.30
N SER A 77 -17.11 -0.61 -11.85
CA SER A 77 -17.87 -1.60 -12.63
C SER A 77 -17.18 -1.93 -13.95
N VAL A 78 -16.62 -0.94 -14.65
CA VAL A 78 -15.86 -1.13 -15.90
C VAL A 78 -14.57 -1.91 -15.64
N VAL A 79 -13.80 -1.51 -14.62
CA VAL A 79 -12.53 -2.17 -14.27
C VAL A 79 -12.75 -3.64 -13.91
N LYS A 80 -13.81 -3.93 -13.15
CA LYS A 80 -14.16 -5.30 -12.74
C LYS A 80 -14.79 -6.12 -13.86
N SER A 81 -15.82 -5.60 -14.52
CA SER A 81 -16.71 -6.42 -15.36
C SER A 81 -16.37 -6.37 -16.84
N VAL A 82 -15.94 -5.20 -17.34
CA VAL A 82 -15.63 -5.00 -18.76
C VAL A 82 -14.17 -5.34 -19.03
N LYS A 83 -13.25 -4.78 -18.23
CA LYS A 83 -11.82 -4.99 -18.38
C LYS A 83 -11.32 -6.26 -17.68
N LYS A 84 -12.14 -6.87 -16.81
CA LYS A 84 -11.81 -8.09 -16.06
C LYS A 84 -10.43 -8.03 -15.38
N MET A 85 -10.05 -6.85 -14.90
CA MET A 85 -8.74 -6.60 -14.30
C MET A 85 -8.68 -6.95 -12.82
N VAL A 86 -9.83 -7.17 -12.19
CA VAL A 86 -9.93 -7.57 -10.78
C VAL A 86 -10.07 -9.09 -10.74
N PRO A 87 -9.03 -9.82 -10.31
CA PRO A 87 -9.11 -11.27 -10.18
C PRO A 87 -10.03 -11.66 -9.01
N ASP A 88 -10.41 -12.94 -8.95
CA ASP A 88 -11.10 -13.50 -7.79
C ASP A 88 -10.10 -13.77 -6.65
N TYR A 89 -10.39 -13.26 -5.46
CA TYR A 89 -9.62 -13.48 -4.22
C TYR A 89 -10.53 -13.25 -3.00
N ARG A 90 -10.08 -13.67 -1.82
CA ARG A 90 -10.79 -13.54 -0.55
C ARG A 90 -9.88 -12.95 0.53
N LEU A 91 -10.11 -11.67 0.81
CA LEU A 91 -9.42 -10.91 1.86
C LEU A 91 -10.46 -10.26 2.78
N PRO A 92 -11.25 -11.04 3.56
CA PRO A 92 -12.33 -10.50 4.38
C PRO A 92 -11.86 -9.52 5.47
N GLN A 93 -10.59 -9.56 5.85
CA GLN A 93 -9.94 -8.65 6.78
C GLN A 93 -9.55 -7.30 6.16
N ALA A 94 -9.63 -7.14 4.83
CA ALA A 94 -9.25 -5.90 4.17
C ALA A 94 -10.29 -4.80 4.43
N LEU A 95 -9.84 -3.66 4.93
CA LEU A 95 -10.65 -2.48 5.14
C LEU A 95 -10.77 -1.68 3.83
N PRO A 96 -11.98 -1.36 3.33
CA PRO A 96 -12.12 -0.49 2.17
C PRO A 96 -11.51 0.89 2.41
N PHE A 97 -10.76 1.42 1.44
CA PHE A 97 -10.03 2.68 1.58
C PHE A 97 -10.94 3.86 1.94
N ARG A 98 -12.12 3.97 1.34
CA ARG A 98 -13.12 5.01 1.69
C ARG A 98 -13.59 4.90 3.14
N GLN A 99 -13.72 3.67 3.65
CA GLN A 99 -14.10 3.43 5.04
C GLN A 99 -12.97 3.84 5.99
N ALA A 100 -11.72 3.52 5.66
CA ALA A 100 -10.55 3.98 6.42
C ALA A 100 -10.49 5.52 6.49
N LEU A 101 -10.73 6.21 5.37
CA LEU A 101 -10.81 7.67 5.33
C LEU A 101 -11.97 8.20 6.20
N LYS A 102 -13.16 7.61 6.10
CA LYS A 102 -14.33 8.02 6.89
C LYS A 102 -14.09 7.85 8.40
N GLN A 103 -13.45 6.75 8.81
CA GLN A 103 -13.08 6.52 10.20
C GLN A 103 -12.06 7.57 10.66
N GLY A 104 -11.03 7.84 9.85
CA GLY A 104 -9.98 8.82 10.17
C GLY A 104 -10.47 10.28 10.26
N GLN A 105 -11.55 10.66 9.58
CA GLN A 105 -12.09 12.03 9.59
C GLN A 105 -12.45 12.54 11.00
N GLY A 106 -12.85 11.65 11.91
CA GLY A 106 -13.20 12.00 13.28
C GLY A 106 -12.01 12.13 14.23
N HIS A 107 -10.78 11.82 13.79
CA HIS A 107 -9.60 11.79 14.65
C HIS A 107 -8.66 12.95 14.37
N ALA A 108 -8.16 13.56 15.44
CA ALA A 108 -7.02 14.46 15.35
C ALA A 108 -5.73 13.65 15.16
N LEU A 109 -4.84 14.14 14.31
CA LEU A 109 -3.49 13.59 14.19
C LEU A 109 -2.74 13.85 15.51
N GLN A 110 -2.28 12.78 16.16
CA GLN A 110 -1.33 12.92 17.26
C GLN A 110 0.02 13.33 16.68
N PRO A 111 0.61 14.46 17.10
CA PRO A 111 1.89 14.90 16.57
C PRO A 111 2.97 13.86 16.87
N VAL A 112 3.66 13.41 15.82
CA VAL A 112 4.86 12.59 15.92
C VAL A 112 6.06 13.48 15.65
N ARG A 113 7.08 13.41 16.51
CA ARG A 113 8.33 14.14 16.27
C ARG A 113 9.10 13.41 15.19
N VAL A 114 9.29 14.09 14.06
CA VAL A 114 10.04 13.60 12.90
C VAL A 114 10.99 14.70 12.45
N GLY A 115 12.27 14.38 12.31
CA GLY A 115 13.34 15.25 11.82
C GLY A 115 13.79 14.90 10.40
N LEU A 116 14.67 15.72 9.84
CA LEU A 116 15.20 15.53 8.48
C LEU A 116 16.05 14.27 8.32
N GLU A 117 16.66 13.78 9.40
CA GLU A 117 17.49 12.57 9.40
C GLU A 117 16.69 11.27 9.59
N ASP A 118 15.40 11.37 9.94
CA ASP A 118 14.56 10.19 10.08
C ASP A 118 14.23 9.61 8.71
N VAL A 119 14.20 8.27 8.61
CA VAL A 119 13.86 7.57 7.37
C VAL A 119 12.40 7.83 7.01
N ALA A 120 12.16 8.35 5.82
CA ALA A 120 10.83 8.60 5.27
C ALA A 120 10.37 7.47 4.34
N VAL A 121 11.30 6.94 3.53
CA VAL A 121 10.99 5.98 2.47
C VAL A 121 12.06 4.89 2.41
N LEU A 122 11.63 3.63 2.25
CA LEU A 122 12.48 2.55 1.76
C LEU A 122 12.19 2.30 0.29
N GLN A 123 13.12 2.69 -0.58
CA GLN A 123 13.02 2.48 -2.01
C GLN A 123 13.75 1.20 -2.40
N TYR A 124 12.99 0.14 -2.68
CA TYR A 124 13.61 -1.10 -3.14
C TYR A 124 14.00 -1.02 -4.60
N THR A 125 15.21 -1.52 -4.89
CA THR A 125 15.73 -1.71 -6.23
C THR A 125 16.43 -3.06 -6.33
N GLY A 126 16.30 -3.70 -7.49
CA GLY A 126 17.03 -4.92 -7.83
C GLY A 126 18.05 -4.60 -8.91
N GLY A 127 19.33 -4.93 -8.66
CA GLY A 127 20.33 -4.99 -9.73
C GLY A 127 20.19 -6.29 -10.54
N THR A 128 21.10 -6.54 -11.48
CA THR A 128 21.14 -7.79 -12.26
C THR A 128 21.61 -9.00 -11.45
N THR A 129 22.06 -8.80 -10.21
CA THR A 129 22.82 -9.78 -9.42
C THR A 129 22.08 -10.40 -8.24
N GLY A 130 20.77 -10.15 -8.05
CA GLY A 130 19.98 -10.91 -7.08
C GLY A 130 18.87 -10.16 -6.37
N VAL A 131 18.72 -10.46 -5.07
CA VAL A 131 17.63 -10.03 -4.19
C VAL A 131 17.60 -8.50 -4.05
N SER A 132 16.40 -7.90 -4.15
CA SER A 132 16.22 -6.45 -4.05
C SER A 132 16.62 -5.90 -2.68
N LYS A 133 17.22 -4.70 -2.66
CA LYS A 133 17.63 -3.99 -1.44
C LYS A 133 16.91 -2.66 -1.32
N GLY A 134 16.56 -2.27 -0.09
CA GLY A 134 15.95 -0.98 0.21
C GLY A 134 16.99 0.13 0.38
N ALA A 135 16.97 1.14 -0.48
CA ALA A 135 17.65 2.40 -0.23
C ALA A 135 16.86 3.21 0.80
N MET A 136 17.52 3.63 1.87
CA MET A 136 16.91 4.48 2.91
C MET A 136 16.96 5.93 2.45
N LEU A 137 15.79 6.54 2.29
CA LEU A 137 15.66 7.96 2.01
C LEU A 137 15.09 8.65 3.25
N THR A 138 15.83 9.62 3.78
CA THR A 138 15.39 10.43 4.91
C THR A 138 14.42 11.52 4.48
N HIS A 139 13.75 12.15 5.43
CA HIS A 139 12.92 13.32 5.14
C HIS A 139 13.71 14.44 4.44
N GLY A 140 14.98 14.64 4.81
CA GLY A 140 15.88 15.61 4.19
C GLY A 140 16.29 15.27 2.76
N ASN A 141 16.18 14.00 2.32
CA ASN A 141 16.39 13.65 0.91
C ASN A 141 15.21 14.03 0.00
N LEU A 142 14.03 14.33 0.57
CA LEU A 142 12.79 14.57 -0.19
C LEU A 142 12.46 16.06 -0.38
N VAL A 143 13.26 16.97 0.19
CA VAL A 143 13.02 18.43 0.20
C VAL A 143 14.25 19.21 -0.21
#